data_AF-A0A925UH15-F1
#
_entry.id   AF-A0A925UH15-F1
#
_cell.length_a   1.000
_cell.length_b   1.000
_cell.length_c   1.000
_cell.angle_alpha   90.00
_cell.angle_beta   90.00
_cell.angle_gamma   90.00
#
_symmetry.space_group_name_H-M   'P 1'
#
loop_
_entity.id
_entity.type
_entity.pdbx_description
1 polymer ?
#
loop_
_entity_poly.entity_id
_entity_poly.type
_entity_poly.pdbx_seq_one_letter_code
_entity_poly.pdbx_strand_id
1 'polypeptide(L)'
;MNEIIESGAPTNQRDDSLRTIGHISYALHAIVAVSAVVPGVQASIALLLVAFILDLVKKDDARGMWQESHFRWRIRSVLWAGLLYLLTSPLFLLLFIPGLIAWIVISIWFLYRVVRGWLALNDRRPMPE
;
A
#
# COMPACT_ATOMS: atom_id res chain seq x y z
N MET A 1 14.12 2.79 44.04
CA MET A 1 13.86 1.74 43.02
C MET A 1 12.69 2.23 42.17
N ASN A 2 12.91 3.10 41.17
CA ASN A 2 11.85 3.55 40.22
C ASN A 2 12.36 4.24 38.94
N GLU A 3 13.66 4.18 38.62
CA GLU A 3 14.21 4.93 37.46
C GLU A 3 14.48 4.09 36.19
N ILE A 4 14.09 2.81 36.15
CA ILE A 4 14.49 1.90 35.03
C ILE A 4 13.31 1.48 34.13
N ILE A 5 12.10 2.04 34.30
CA ILE A 5 10.92 1.61 33.51
C ILE A 5 10.58 2.55 32.34
N GLU A 6 11.01 3.82 32.33
CA GLU A 6 10.45 4.81 31.38
C GLU A 6 11.21 5.05 30.07
N SER A 7 12.47 4.63 29.93
CA SER A 7 13.27 5.03 28.74
C SER A 7 12.97 4.23 27.46
N GLY A 8 12.30 3.06 27.55
CA GLY A 8 11.97 2.20 26.40
C GLY A 8 10.48 2.12 26.03
N ALA A 9 9.58 2.58 26.90
CA ALA A 9 8.14 2.46 26.72
C ALA A 9 7.54 3.25 25.53
N PRO A 10 7.90 4.53 25.28
CA PRO A 10 7.27 5.31 24.21
C PRO A 10 7.67 4.87 22.80
N THR A 11 8.92 4.41 22.62
CA THR A 11 9.40 3.92 21.32
C THR A 11 8.74 2.60 20.93
N ASN A 12 8.55 1.68 21.88
CA ASN A 12 7.90 0.39 21.63
C ASN A 12 6.41 0.57 21.27
N GLN A 13 5.69 1.42 22.02
CA GLN A 13 4.28 1.73 21.70
C GLN A 13 4.11 2.39 20.33
N ARG A 14 5.05 3.26 19.93
CA ARG A 14 5.04 3.90 18.61
C ARG A 14 5.31 2.89 17.49
N ASP A 15 6.28 1.99 17.67
CA ASP A 15 6.61 0.91 16.73
C ASP A 15 5.39 0.00 16.49
N ASP A 16 4.73 -0.45 17.57
CA ASP A 16 3.53 -1.29 17.53
C ASP A 16 2.35 -0.58 16.85
N SER A 17 2.13 0.70 17.17
CA SER A 17 1.06 1.51 16.57
C SER A 17 1.26 1.67 15.06
N LEU A 18 2.48 1.99 14.62
CA LEU A 18 2.78 2.15 13.18
C LEU A 18 2.76 0.84 12.42
N ARG A 19 3.12 -0.26 13.07
CA ARG A 19 2.97 -1.60 12.49
C ARG A 19 1.49 -1.94 12.31
N THR A 20 0.66 -1.64 13.30
CA THR A 20 -0.79 -1.82 13.22
C THR A 20 -1.39 -0.99 12.09
N ILE A 21 -1.05 0.30 12.01
CA ILE A 21 -1.44 1.19 10.91
C ILE A 21 -0.95 0.63 9.56
N GLY A 22 0.27 0.12 9.51
CA GLY A 22 0.83 -0.52 8.32
C GLY A 22 0.00 -1.72 7.85
N HIS A 23 -0.42 -2.59 8.76
CA HIS A 23 -1.29 -3.72 8.45
C HIS A 23 -2.67 -3.26 7.97
N ILE A 24 -3.29 -2.28 8.63
CA ILE A 24 -4.57 -1.70 8.20
C ILE A 24 -4.44 -1.14 6.78
N SER A 25 -3.39 -0.35 6.52
CA SER A 25 -3.15 0.24 5.20
C SER A 25 -2.95 -0.85 4.13
N TYR A 26 -2.14 -1.88 4.40
CA TYR A 26 -1.97 -2.99 3.46
C TYR A 26 -3.27 -3.76 3.21
N ALA A 27 -4.10 -3.97 4.24
CA ALA A 27 -5.40 -4.61 4.08
C ALA A 27 -6.32 -3.81 3.16
N LEU A 28 -6.42 -2.49 3.35
CA LEU A 28 -7.21 -1.61 2.49
C LEU A 28 -6.74 -1.67 1.03
N HIS A 29 -5.42 -1.59 0.80
CA HIS A 29 -4.86 -1.69 -0.55
C HIS A 29 -5.08 -3.08 -1.16
N ALA A 30 -4.98 -4.15 -0.37
CA ALA A 30 -5.18 -5.51 -0.84
C ALA A 30 -6.62 -5.77 -1.26
N ILE A 31 -7.59 -5.27 -0.49
CA ILE A 31 -9.02 -5.34 -0.85
C ILE A 31 -9.22 -4.69 -2.23
N VAL A 32 -8.69 -3.49 -2.44
CA VAL A 32 -8.78 -2.81 -3.74
C VAL A 32 -8.09 -3.61 -4.85
N ALA A 33 -6.87 -4.10 -4.60
CA ALA A 33 -6.08 -4.81 -5.60
C ALA A 33 -6.72 -6.15 -6.02
N VAL A 34 -7.26 -6.91 -5.06
CA VAL A 34 -8.00 -8.15 -5.32
C VAL A 34 -9.28 -7.84 -6.10
N SER A 35 -10.01 -6.82 -5.69
CA SER A 35 -11.18 -6.35 -6.41
C SER A 35 -10.91 -5.95 -7.86
N ALA A 36 -9.73 -5.38 -8.15
CA ALA A 36 -9.34 -4.99 -9.49
C ALA A 36 -9.01 -6.18 -10.42
N VAL A 37 -8.78 -7.38 -9.87
CA VAL A 37 -8.56 -8.61 -10.67
C VAL A 37 -9.78 -9.53 -10.74
N VAL A 38 -10.77 -9.36 -9.86
CA VAL A 38 -11.98 -10.20 -9.83
C VAL A 38 -13.13 -9.49 -10.54
N PRO A 39 -13.62 -10.03 -11.69
CA PRO A 39 -14.77 -9.48 -12.37
C PRO A 39 -16.00 -9.42 -11.46
N GLY A 40 -16.70 -8.27 -11.47
CA GLY A 40 -17.92 -8.08 -10.68
C GLY A 40 -17.71 -7.68 -9.21
N VAL A 41 -16.46 -7.63 -8.72
CA VAL A 41 -16.15 -7.22 -7.34
C VAL A 41 -15.23 -6.01 -7.37
N GLN A 42 -15.71 -4.88 -7.89
CA GLN A 42 -14.90 -3.66 -7.98
C GLN A 42 -15.06 -2.82 -6.71
N ALA A 43 -14.12 -2.97 -5.77
CA ALA A 43 -13.92 -2.00 -4.70
C ALA A 43 -13.76 -0.59 -5.29
N SER A 44 -14.33 0.40 -4.63
CA SER A 44 -14.43 1.74 -5.18
C SER A 44 -13.06 2.44 -5.21
N ILE A 45 -12.90 3.32 -6.20
CA ILE A 45 -11.80 4.30 -6.24
C ILE A 45 -11.74 5.09 -4.92
N ALA A 46 -12.88 5.35 -4.28
CA ALA A 46 -12.94 5.99 -2.97
C ALA A 46 -12.19 5.19 -1.89
N LEU A 47 -12.31 3.86 -1.85
CA LEU A 47 -11.56 3.04 -0.89
C LEU A 47 -10.06 3.13 -1.10
N LEU A 48 -9.61 3.14 -2.37
CA LEU A 48 -8.20 3.34 -2.71
C LEU A 48 -7.71 4.71 -2.24
N LEU A 49 -8.51 5.76 -2.45
CA LEU A 49 -8.18 7.11 -1.99
C LEU A 49 -8.07 7.18 -0.46
N VAL A 50 -8.97 6.53 0.27
CA VAL A 50 -8.89 6.44 1.74
C VAL A 50 -7.59 5.78 2.18
N ALA A 51 -7.24 4.64 1.57
CA ALA A 51 -6.00 3.93 1.86
C ALA A 51 -4.75 4.77 1.54
N PHE A 52 -4.77 5.47 0.41
CA PHE A 52 -3.68 6.33 -0.03
C PHE A 52 -3.53 7.57 0.86
N ILE A 53 -4.63 8.21 1.26
CA ILE A 53 -4.62 9.34 2.19
C ILE A 53 -4.08 8.91 3.55
N LEU A 54 -4.49 7.74 4.05
CA LEU A 54 -3.94 7.17 5.29
C LEU A 54 -2.41 7.09 5.22
N ASP A 55 -1.86 6.60 4.11
CA ASP A 55 -0.41 6.53 3.92
C ASP A 55 0.24 7.92 3.86
N LEU A 56 -0.37 8.88 3.16
CA LEU A 56 0.16 10.24 3.05
C LEU A 56 0.18 10.98 4.39
N VAL A 57 -0.85 10.79 5.22
CA VAL A 57 -0.96 11.41 6.54
C VAL A 57 -0.02 10.75 7.53
N LYS A 58 0.14 9.42 7.48
CA LYS A 58 0.92 8.65 8.47
C LYS A 58 2.40 8.45 8.13
N LYS A 59 2.84 8.75 6.90
CA LYS A 59 4.26 8.61 6.53
C LYS A 59 5.21 9.42 7.42
N ASP A 60 4.80 10.61 7.86
CA ASP A 60 5.69 11.50 8.61
C ASP A 60 5.88 11.03 10.06
N ASP A 61 4.88 10.32 10.61
CA ASP A 61 4.97 9.65 11.91
C ASP A 61 6.02 8.52 11.90
N ALA A 62 6.37 7.98 10.72
CA ALA A 62 7.30 6.87 10.55
C ALA A 62 8.75 7.30 10.29
N ARG A 63 9.05 8.60 10.21
CA ARG A 63 10.39 9.11 9.85
C ARG A 63 11.49 8.56 10.74
N GLY A 64 12.57 8.07 10.13
CA GLY A 64 13.72 7.51 10.83
C GLY A 64 13.46 6.12 11.42
N MET A 65 12.32 5.50 11.11
CA MET A 65 12.01 4.12 11.46
C MET A 65 11.89 3.25 10.21
N TRP A 66 12.04 1.94 10.39
CA TRP A 66 12.03 0.99 9.29
C TRP A 66 10.68 0.96 8.53
N GLN A 67 9.57 1.33 9.19
CA GLN A 67 8.24 1.46 8.59
C GLN A 67 8.14 2.56 7.55
N GLU A 68 9.01 3.58 7.58
CA GLU A 68 9.04 4.66 6.58
C GLU A 68 9.12 4.11 5.15
N SER A 69 9.96 3.08 4.98
CA SER A 69 10.13 2.37 3.71
C SER A 69 8.82 1.76 3.18
N HIS A 70 7.93 1.29 4.07
CA HIS A 70 6.63 0.72 3.69
C HIS A 70 5.65 1.78 3.21
N PHE A 71 5.58 2.93 3.88
CA PHE A 71 4.75 4.05 3.44
C PHE A 71 5.21 4.54 2.06
N ARG A 72 6.52 4.76 1.88
CA ARG A 72 7.10 5.15 0.59
C ARG A 72 6.82 4.11 -0.50
N TRP A 73 6.94 2.81 -0.16
CA TRP A 73 6.65 1.72 -1.08
C TRP A 73 5.20 1.72 -1.58
N ARG A 74 4.22 1.85 -0.67
CA ARG A 74 2.79 1.87 -1.04
C ARG A 74 2.45 3.10 -1.85
N ILE A 75 2.88 4.29 -1.41
CA ILE A 75 2.68 5.55 -2.14
C ILE A 75 3.22 5.44 -3.57
N ARG A 76 4.47 4.98 -3.74
CA ARG A 76 5.09 4.79 -5.06
C ARG A 76 4.29 3.78 -5.91
N SER A 77 3.81 2.70 -5.31
CA SER A 77 3.02 1.68 -6.01
C SER A 77 1.68 2.24 -6.51
N VAL A 78 0.98 3.04 -5.70
CA VAL A 78 -0.28 3.69 -6.09
C VAL A 78 -0.05 4.71 -7.20
N LEU A 79 1.01 5.52 -7.11
CA LEU A 79 1.34 6.50 -8.14
C LEU A 79 1.65 5.83 -9.50
N TRP A 80 2.45 4.76 -9.50
CA TRP A 80 2.74 4.01 -10.72
C TRP A 80 1.51 3.30 -11.26
N ALA A 81 0.69 2.67 -10.42
CA ALA A 81 -0.56 2.04 -10.86
C ALA A 81 -1.49 3.08 -11.50
N GLY A 82 -1.71 4.21 -10.82
CA GLY A 82 -2.54 5.30 -11.34
C GLY A 82 -2.03 5.86 -12.67
N LEU A 83 -0.72 6.07 -12.79
CA LEU A 83 -0.09 6.51 -14.04
C LEU A 83 -0.27 5.48 -15.16
N LEU A 84 -0.03 4.20 -14.90
CA LEU A 84 -0.19 3.13 -15.89
C LEU A 84 -1.64 2.99 -16.35
N TYR A 85 -2.61 3.07 -15.43
CA TYR A 85 -4.04 3.07 -15.79
C TYR A 85 -4.40 4.28 -16.65
N LEU A 86 -3.90 5.47 -16.31
CA LEU A 86 -4.13 6.68 -17.09
C LEU A 86 -3.56 6.55 -18.51
N LEU A 87 -2.31 6.10 -18.63
CA LEU A 87 -1.62 5.93 -19.91
C LEU A 87 -2.25 4.86 -20.79
N THR A 88 -2.78 3.78 -20.21
CA THR A 88 -3.41 2.68 -20.95
C THR A 88 -4.90 2.88 -21.19
N SER A 89 -5.54 3.88 -20.55
CA SER A 89 -6.96 4.16 -20.73
C SER A 89 -7.41 4.41 -22.19
N PRO A 90 -6.62 5.05 -23.08
CA PRO A 90 -7.03 5.24 -24.48
C PRO A 90 -7.11 3.93 -25.29
N LEU A 91 -6.50 2.83 -24.80
CA LEU A 91 -6.62 1.53 -25.45
C LEU A 91 -8.07 1.07 -25.51
N PHE A 92 -8.93 1.41 -24.54
CA PHE A 92 -10.34 1.03 -24.61
C PHE A 92 -11.10 1.71 -25.75
N LEU A 93 -10.63 2.88 -26.22
CA LEU A 93 -11.24 3.60 -27.34
C LEU A 93 -10.83 3.00 -28.69
N LEU A 94 -9.58 2.54 -28.80
CA LEU A 94 -8.99 2.07 -30.05
C LEU A 94 -9.03 0.54 -30.20
N LEU A 95 -8.85 -0.18 -29.09
CA LEU A 95 -8.56 -1.63 -29.01
C LEU A 95 -9.05 -2.22 -27.66
N PHE A 96 -10.31 -2.64 -27.58
CA PHE A 96 -10.92 -3.12 -26.35
C PHE A 96 -10.18 -4.29 -25.66
N ILE A 97 -9.81 -5.33 -26.43
CA ILE A 97 -9.13 -6.53 -25.89
C ILE A 97 -7.74 -6.17 -25.33
N PRO A 98 -6.86 -5.44 -26.06
CA PRO A 98 -5.60 -4.94 -25.49
C PRO A 98 -5.77 -4.06 -24.24
N GLY A 99 -6.80 -3.20 -24.19
CA GLY A 99 -7.11 -2.41 -23.01
C GLY A 99 -7.38 -3.28 -21.78
N LEU A 100 -8.22 -4.31 -21.95
CA LEU A 100 -8.54 -5.27 -20.89
C LEU A 100 -7.28 -6.02 -20.38
N ILE A 101 -6.45 -6.51 -21.30
CA ILE A 101 -5.21 -7.23 -20.95
C ILE A 101 -4.26 -6.30 -20.18
N ALA A 102 -4.05 -5.07 -20.66
CA ALA A 102 -3.19 -4.11 -20.02
C ALA A 102 -3.64 -3.82 -18.58
N TRP A 103 -4.93 -3.61 -18.37
CA TRP A 103 -5.48 -3.34 -17.04
C TRP A 103 -5.34 -4.53 -16.10
N ILE A 104 -5.59 -5.76 -16.57
CA ILE A 104 -5.37 -6.99 -15.77
C ILE A 104 -3.90 -7.11 -15.35
N VAL A 105 -2.96 -6.86 -16.26
CA VAL A 105 -1.52 -6.93 -15.96
C VAL A 105 -1.14 -5.89 -14.89
N ILE A 106 -1.65 -4.66 -15.00
CA ILE A 106 -1.43 -3.60 -14.01
C ILE A 106 -2.02 -4.00 -12.65
N SER A 107 -3.25 -4.52 -12.62
CA SER A 107 -3.90 -5.00 -11.39
C SER A 107 -3.09 -6.11 -10.70
N ILE A 108 -2.63 -7.11 -11.47
CA ILE A 108 -1.82 -8.22 -10.93
C ILE A 108 -0.48 -7.71 -10.41
N TRP A 109 0.19 -6.83 -11.15
CA TRP A 109 1.44 -6.22 -10.72
C TRP A 109 1.26 -5.43 -9.42
N PHE A 110 0.19 -4.65 -9.31
CA PHE A 110 -0.13 -3.88 -8.11
C PHE A 110 -0.45 -4.80 -6.92
N LEU A 111 -1.25 -5.85 -7.12
CA LEU A 111 -1.54 -6.86 -6.10
C LEU A 111 -0.27 -7.53 -5.58
N TYR A 112 0.61 -7.95 -6.48
CA TYR A 112 1.92 -8.51 -6.12
C TYR A 112 2.73 -7.54 -5.23
N ARG A 113 2.79 -6.25 -5.61
CA ARG A 113 3.52 -5.23 -4.84
C ARG A 113 2.95 -5.04 -3.43
N VAL A 114 1.62 -5.10 -3.28
CA VAL A 114 0.91 -5.00 -2.01
C VAL A 114 1.22 -6.22 -1.13
N VAL A 115 1.04 -7.43 -1.66
CA VAL A 115 1.29 -8.69 -0.94
C VAL A 115 2.75 -8.77 -0.51
N ARG A 116 3.69 -8.48 -1.41
CA ARG A 116 5.13 -8.50 -1.10
C ARG A 116 5.48 -7.51 0.01
N GLY A 117 4.89 -6.32 -0.01
CA GLY A 117 5.11 -5.33 1.05
C GLY A 117 4.51 -5.75 2.40
N TRP A 118 3.33 -6.37 2.37
CA TRP A 118 2.66 -6.85 3.59
C TRP A 118 3.44 -8.01 4.23
N LEU A 119 3.93 -8.96 3.44
CA LEU A 119 4.77 -10.04 3.94
C LEU A 119 6.05 -9.51 4.62
N ALA A 120 6.72 -8.54 4.01
CA ALA A 120 7.88 -7.89 4.64
C ALA A 120 7.53 -7.19 5.96
N LEU A 121 6.36 -6.54 6.04
CA LEU A 121 5.89 -5.90 7.29
C LEU A 121 5.60 -6.94 8.38
N ASN A 122 5.01 -8.07 7.99
CA ASN A 122 4.77 -9.19 8.90
C ASN A 122 6.09 -9.71 9.48
N ASP A 123 7.10 -9.85 8.63
CA ASP A 123 8.45 -10.31 8.98
C ASP A 123 9.31 -9.24 9.67
N ARG A 124 8.78 -8.04 9.92
CA ARG A 124 9.49 -6.88 10.50
C ARG A 124 10.75 -6.50 9.72
N ARG A 125 10.68 -6.57 8.39
CA ARG A 125 11.78 -6.20 7.48
C ARG A 125 11.43 -4.93 6.71
N PRO A 126 12.37 -3.99 6.53
CA PRO A 126 12.14 -2.81 5.72
C PRO A 126 11.97 -3.19 4.24
N MET A 127 11.36 -2.28 3.49
CA MET A 127 11.28 -2.38 2.04
C MET A 127 12.55 -1.82 1.38
N PRO A 128 12.99 -2.40 0.26
CA PRO A 128 14.05 -1.82 -0.55
C PRO A 128 13.70 -0.39 -0.97
N GLU A 129 14.65 0.52 -0.81
CA GLU A 129 14.61 1.92 -1.25
C GLU A 129 14.34 2.04 -2.75
#